data_AF-A0A2V7KJA3-F1
#
_entry.id   AF-A0A2V7KJA3-F1
#
_cell.length_a   1.000
_cell.length_b   1.000
_cell.length_c   1.000
_cell.angle_alpha   90.00
_cell.angle_beta   90.00
_cell.angle_gamma   90.00
#
_symmetry.space_group_name_H-M   'P 1'
#
loop_
_entity.id
_entity.type
_entity.pdbx_description
1 polymer ?
#
loop_
_entity_poly.entity_id
_entity_poly.type
_entity_poly.pdbx_seq_one_letter_code
_entity_poly.pdbx_strand_id
1 'polypeptide(L)'
;MTTDHGSIHCDTPATVFAKRDATANLRYKFGEDLRAEDPEAAITVEDLKAFGLPGKGLGVRLLLATGDRFFVYPTKLREYQARYRGAFLHGGATPEEMILPVALLTPRGSR
;
A
#
# COMPACT_ATOMS: atom_id res chain seq x y z
N MET A 1 -9.52 -16.41 -12.93
CA MET A 1 -8.71 -15.21 -13.24
C MET A 1 -8.79 -14.32 -12.02
N THR A 2 -7.69 -14.16 -11.30
CA THR A 2 -7.58 -13.17 -10.23
C THR A 2 -6.81 -12.00 -10.83
N THR A 3 -7.49 -10.86 -10.99
CA THR A 3 -6.78 -9.61 -11.29
C THR A 3 -6.17 -9.11 -9.99
N ASP A 4 -5.11 -8.34 -10.14
CA ASP A 4 -4.55 -7.49 -9.09
C ASP A 4 -5.63 -6.71 -8.33
N HIS A 5 -5.26 -6.26 -7.12
CA HIS A 5 -6.13 -5.61 -6.15
C HIS A 5 -6.78 -4.30 -6.63
N GLY A 6 -6.58 -3.87 -7.89
CA GLY A 6 -6.88 -2.52 -8.36
C GLY A 6 -5.65 -1.62 -8.25
N SER A 7 -5.56 -0.63 -9.13
CA SER A 7 -4.53 0.41 -9.12
C SER A 7 -5.22 1.76 -9.28
N ILE A 8 -4.68 2.80 -8.65
CA ILE A 8 -5.22 4.16 -8.73
C ILE A 8 -4.15 5.16 -9.16
N HIS A 9 -4.59 6.25 -9.77
CA HIS A 9 -3.73 7.39 -10.07
C HIS A 9 -3.37 8.11 -8.77
N CYS A 10 -2.07 8.25 -8.49
CA CYS A 10 -1.57 8.82 -7.23
C CYS A 10 -0.86 10.15 -7.46
N ASP A 11 -1.37 11.23 -6.87
CA ASP A 11 -0.79 12.57 -7.04
C ASP A 11 -0.20 13.14 -5.75
N THR A 12 -0.63 12.63 -4.61
CA THR A 12 -0.31 13.22 -3.30
C THR A 12 0.88 12.51 -2.64
N PRO A 13 2.07 13.15 -2.53
CA PRO A 13 3.17 12.55 -1.77
C PRO A 13 2.87 12.56 -0.27
N ALA A 14 3.17 11.46 0.42
CA ALA A 14 3.07 11.32 1.87
C ALA A 14 4.43 10.97 2.48
N THR A 15 5.00 11.89 3.26
CA THR A 15 6.30 11.66 3.90
C THR A 15 6.20 10.52 4.92
N VAL A 16 7.13 9.56 4.83
CA VAL A 16 7.30 8.50 5.82
C VAL A 16 8.72 8.45 6.34
N PHE A 17 8.86 8.08 7.61
CA PHE A 17 10.11 7.77 8.26
C PHE A 17 10.21 6.24 8.36
N ALA A 18 11.21 5.65 7.72
CA ALA A 18 11.46 4.22 7.78
C ALA A 18 12.96 3.93 7.71
N LYS A 19 13.35 2.79 8.29
CA LYS A 19 14.69 2.23 8.10
C LYS A 19 14.87 1.71 6.66
N ARG A 20 16.12 1.45 6.27
CA ARG A 20 16.50 1.04 4.91
C ARG A 20 15.95 -0.33 4.50
N ASP A 21 15.70 -1.20 5.46
CA ASP A 21 15.15 -2.54 5.31
C ASP A 21 13.62 -2.56 5.14
N ALA A 22 12.96 -1.40 5.27
CA ALA A 22 11.54 -1.32 4.98
C ALA A 22 11.23 -1.67 3.52
N THR A 23 10.07 -2.27 3.26
CA THR A 23 9.71 -2.73 1.92
C THR A 23 9.68 -1.59 0.89
N ALA A 24 10.01 -1.91 -0.35
CA ALA A 24 10.17 -0.92 -1.42
C ALA A 24 8.85 -0.35 -1.98
N ASN A 25 7.71 -1.01 -1.73
CA ASN A 25 6.42 -0.55 -2.23
C ASN A 25 6.10 0.88 -1.73
N LEU A 26 5.41 1.64 -2.58
CA LEU A 26 5.11 3.06 -2.39
C LEU A 26 3.76 3.31 -1.72
N ARG A 27 2.86 2.32 -1.65
CA ARG A 27 1.56 2.45 -0.99
C ARG A 27 1.36 1.52 0.20
N TYR A 28 2.22 0.51 0.37
CA TYR A 28 2.40 -0.15 1.66
C TYR A 28 3.86 -0.23 2.08
N LYS A 29 4.09 -0.25 3.39
CA LYS A 29 5.41 -0.55 3.95
C LYS A 29 5.31 -1.47 5.15
N PHE A 30 6.15 -2.51 5.16
CA PHE A 30 6.54 -3.19 6.39
C PHE A 30 7.89 -2.66 6.84
N GLY A 31 8.06 -2.45 8.14
CA GLY A 31 9.36 -2.11 8.73
C GLY A 31 9.29 -1.83 10.22
N GLU A 32 10.45 -1.90 10.86
CA GLU A 32 10.64 -1.38 12.22
C GLU A 32 10.72 0.14 12.21
N ASP A 33 10.29 0.78 13.30
CA ASP A 33 10.31 2.24 13.48
C ASP A 33 9.63 3.03 12.34
N LEU A 34 8.72 2.38 11.61
CA LEU A 34 8.02 2.90 10.45
C LEU A 34 6.83 3.83 10.79
N ARG A 35 6.87 5.12 10.47
CA ARG A 35 5.74 6.04 10.72
C ARG A 35 5.49 7.01 9.56
N ALA A 36 4.25 7.42 9.39
CA ALA A 36 3.91 8.56 8.54
C ALA A 36 4.13 9.89 9.28
N GLU A 37 4.45 10.95 8.54
CA GLU A 37 4.50 12.32 9.08
C GLU A 37 3.09 12.83 9.41
N ASP A 38 2.16 12.62 8.48
CA ASP A 38 0.73 12.87 8.65
C ASP A 38 0.03 11.56 9.06
N PRO A 39 -0.59 11.46 10.25
CA PRO A 39 -1.32 10.27 10.68
C PRO A 39 -2.47 9.87 9.75
N GLU A 40 -3.10 10.82 9.07
CA GLU A 40 -4.21 10.55 8.15
C GLU A 40 -3.74 9.99 6.81
N ALA A 41 -2.45 10.12 6.50
CA ALA A 41 -1.88 9.65 5.24
C ALA A 41 -1.76 8.12 5.14
N ALA A 42 -1.81 7.41 6.29
CA ALA A 42 -1.70 5.96 6.32
C ALA A 42 -2.43 5.33 7.50
N ILE A 43 -3.10 4.20 7.23
CA ILE A 43 -3.52 3.29 8.28
C ILE A 43 -2.26 2.62 8.85
N THR A 44 -2.05 2.76 10.16
CA THR A 44 -0.96 2.10 10.87
C THR A 44 -1.45 0.82 11.51
N VAL A 45 -0.83 -0.29 11.14
CA VAL A 45 -1.14 -1.62 11.66
C VAL A 45 0.01 -2.08 12.55
N GLU A 46 -0.20 -2.01 13.85
CA GLU A 46 0.77 -2.45 14.86
C GLU A 46 0.65 -3.95 15.15
N ASP A 47 -0.58 -4.47 15.27
CA ASP A 47 -0.85 -5.90 15.37
C ASP A 47 -1.21 -6.49 14.01
N LEU A 48 -0.21 -7.09 13.36
CA LEU A 48 -0.39 -7.77 12.07
C LEU A 48 -1.42 -8.91 12.14
N LYS A 49 -1.50 -9.63 13.26
CA LYS A 49 -2.41 -10.78 13.40
C LYS A 49 -3.86 -10.33 13.45
N ALA A 50 -4.15 -9.19 14.08
CA ALA A 50 -5.48 -8.58 14.09
C ALA A 50 -5.99 -8.25 12.67
N PHE A 51 -5.07 -8.04 11.71
CA PHE A 51 -5.37 -7.81 10.29
C PHE A 51 -5.30 -9.09 9.44
N GLY A 52 -5.22 -10.27 10.07
CA GLY A 52 -5.12 -11.55 9.37
C GLY A 52 -3.79 -11.78 8.66
N LEU A 53 -2.76 -10.98 8.98
CA LEU A 53 -1.42 -11.10 8.41
C LEU A 53 -0.54 -11.98 9.29
N PRO A 54 0.45 -12.70 8.71
CA PRO A 54 1.43 -13.42 9.50
C PRO A 54 2.25 -12.45 10.34
N GLY A 55 2.53 -12.85 11.59
CA GLY A 55 3.49 -12.12 12.43
C GLY A 55 4.84 -12.01 11.73
N LYS A 56 5.49 -10.84 11.87
CA LYS A 56 6.86 -10.59 11.41
C LYS A 56 7.79 -10.46 12.62
N GLY A 57 9.03 -10.00 12.40
CA GLY A 57 9.98 -9.70 13.47
C GLY A 57 9.40 -8.73 14.51
N LEU A 58 10.00 -8.74 15.70
CA LEU A 58 9.60 -7.84 16.80
C LEU A 58 9.65 -6.37 16.35
N GLY A 59 8.59 -5.62 16.65
CA GLY A 59 8.52 -4.18 16.32
C GLY A 59 8.24 -3.88 14.84
N VAL A 60 8.08 -4.88 13.97
CA VAL A 60 7.64 -4.67 12.59
C VAL A 60 6.17 -4.32 12.57
N ARG A 61 5.86 -3.17 11.97
CA ARG A 61 4.50 -2.69 11.70
C ARG A 61 4.28 -2.51 10.21
N LEU A 62 3.01 -2.33 9.84
CA LEU A 62 2.58 -2.06 8.48
C LEU A 62 1.97 -0.66 8.36
N LEU A 63 2.34 0.08 7.32
CA LEU A 63 1.60 1.26 6.87
C LEU A 63 0.88 0.94 5.55
N LEU A 64 -0.38 1.32 5.44
CA LEU A 64 -1.17 1.27 4.20
C LEU A 64 -1.60 2.70 3.85
N ALA A 65 -1.22 3.19 2.68
CA ALA A 65 -1.54 4.55 2.23
C ALA A 65 -3.05 4.73 2.06
N THR A 66 -3.56 5.90 2.45
CA THR A 66 -4.97 6.28 2.28
C THR A 66 -5.15 7.25 1.11
N GLY A 67 -6.31 7.19 0.44
CA GLY A 67 -6.58 8.04 -0.72
C GLY A 67 -5.57 7.85 -1.85
N ASP A 68 -5.29 8.91 -2.60
CA ASP A 68 -4.36 8.92 -3.74
C ASP A 68 -2.88 9.05 -3.33
N ARG A 69 -2.56 8.78 -2.06
CA ARG A 69 -1.23 9.06 -1.51
C ARG A 69 -0.17 8.02 -1.86
N PHE A 70 1.07 8.45 -2.03
CA PHE A 70 2.23 7.55 -2.17
C PHE A 70 3.38 7.98 -1.27
N PHE A 71 4.07 7.00 -0.70
CA PHE A 71 5.11 7.20 0.29
C PHE A 71 6.40 7.73 -0.32
N VAL A 72 6.91 8.78 0.30
CA VAL A 72 8.17 9.44 -0.04
C VAL A 72 9.02 9.58 1.22
N TYR A 73 10.34 9.71 1.02
CA TYR A 73 11.28 9.85 2.13
C TYR A 73 11.80 11.29 2.20
N PRO A 74 12.01 11.87 3.40
CA PRO A 74 12.50 13.24 3.55
C PRO A 74 13.77 13.52 2.73
N THR A 75 14.68 12.56 2.67
CA THR A 75 15.97 12.68 1.97
C THR A 75 15.87 12.56 0.44
N LYS A 76 14.75 12.04 -0.09
CA LYS A 76 14.55 11.77 -1.53
C LYS A 76 13.22 12.30 -2.06
N LEU A 77 12.66 13.31 -1.41
CA LEU A 77 11.32 13.84 -1.69
C LEU A 77 11.14 14.23 -3.17
N ARG A 78 12.05 15.05 -3.72
CA ARG A 78 11.96 15.53 -5.10
C ARG A 78 12.12 14.43 -6.15
N GLU A 79 13.03 13.49 -5.91
CA GLU A 79 13.27 12.34 -6.81
C GLU A 79 12.00 11.49 -6.93
N TYR A 80 11.36 11.18 -5.79
CA TYR A 80 10.14 10.38 -5.77
C TYR A 80 8.96 11.12 -6.39
N GLN A 81 8.78 12.40 -6.07
CA GLN A 81 7.70 13.20 -6.68
C GLN A 81 7.86 13.29 -8.20
N ALA A 82 9.06 13.58 -8.70
CA ALA A 82 9.29 13.67 -10.14
C ALA A 82 9.05 12.34 -10.87
N ARG A 83 9.29 11.21 -10.19
CA ARG A 83 9.18 9.87 -10.78
C ARG A 83 7.79 9.26 -10.69
N TYR A 84 7.07 9.49 -9.60
CA TYR A 84 5.86 8.72 -9.27
C TYR A 84 4.58 9.54 -9.15
N ARG A 85 4.66 10.88 -9.17
CA ARG A 85 3.46 11.71 -9.22
C ARG A 85 2.72 11.46 -10.54
N GLY A 86 1.44 11.16 -10.45
CA GLY A 86 0.60 10.75 -11.57
C GLY A 86 0.80 9.33 -12.05
N ALA A 87 1.54 8.49 -11.29
CA ALA A 87 1.66 7.08 -11.61
C ALA A 87 0.42 6.31 -11.15
N PHE A 88 0.08 5.24 -11.88
CA PHE A 88 -0.79 4.20 -11.37
C PHE A 88 -0.02 3.33 -10.38
N LEU A 89 -0.49 3.29 -9.14
CA LEU A 89 0.12 2.52 -8.06
C LEU A 89 -0.95 1.70 -7.34
N HIS A 90 -0.52 0.68 -6.63
CA HIS A 90 -1.37 -0.19 -5.83
C HIS A 90 -0.73 -0.52 -4.48
N GLY A 91 -1.54 -1.11 -3.59
CA GLY A 91 -1.13 -1.65 -2.30
C GLY A 91 -1.52 -0.77 -1.11
N GLY A 92 -2.24 0.33 -1.33
CA GLY A 92 -2.85 1.12 -0.27
C GLY A 92 -4.21 0.54 0.14
N ALA A 93 -5.00 1.36 0.83
CA ALA A 93 -6.35 1.03 1.27
C ALA A 93 -7.35 2.08 0.75
N THR A 94 -7.75 1.95 -0.52
CA THR A 94 -8.88 2.70 -1.11
C THR A 94 -10.00 1.75 -1.53
N PRO A 95 -11.22 2.25 -1.79
CA PRO A 95 -12.31 1.43 -2.30
C PRO A 95 -11.94 0.69 -3.60
N GLU A 96 -11.21 1.33 -4.51
CA GLU A 96 -10.70 0.73 -5.74
C GLU A 96 -9.70 -0.40 -5.49
N GLU A 97 -8.97 -0.33 -4.37
CA GLU A 97 -7.96 -1.32 -3.97
C GLU A 97 -8.56 -2.48 -3.13
N MET A 98 -9.73 -2.27 -2.52
CA MET A 98 -10.33 -3.18 -1.54
C MET A 98 -11.61 -3.87 -2.02
N ILE A 99 -12.37 -3.24 -2.93
CA ILE A 99 -13.62 -3.78 -3.46
C ILE A 99 -13.31 -4.56 -4.74
N LEU A 100 -13.45 -5.88 -4.68
CA LEU A 100 -13.19 -6.77 -5.81
C LEU A 100 -14.48 -7.19 -6.52
N PRO A 101 -14.54 -7.10 -7.87
CA PRO A 101 -15.63 -7.70 -8.62
C PRO A 101 -15.51 -9.23 -8.54
N VAL A 102 -16.64 -9.90 -8.31
CA VAL A 102 -16.73 -11.36 -8.26
C VAL A 102 -17.67 -11.84 -9.37
N ALA A 103 -17.18 -12.74 -10.22
CA ALA A 103 -17.97 -13.37 -11.26
C ALA A 103 -18.01 -14.89 -11.06
N LEU A 104 -19.22 -15.47 -11.06
CA LEU A 104 -19.45 -16.91 -11.03
C LEU A 104 -19.64 -17.40 -12.47
N LEU A 105 -18.77 -18.29 -12.92
CA LEU A 105 -18.81 -18.82 -14.29
C LEU A 105 -19.43 -20.21 -14.30
N THR A 106 -20.30 -20.47 -15.28
CA THR A 106 -20.82 -21.81 -15.55
C THR A 106 -19.97 -22.46 -16.65
N PRO A 107 -19.48 -23.70 -16.47
CA PRO A 107 -18.75 -24.41 -17.51
C PRO A 107 -19.59 -24.58 -18.77
N ARG A 108 -18.97 -24.43 -19.95
CA ARG A 108 -19.65 -24.79 -21.20
C ARG A 108 -19.79 -26.31 -21.25
N GLY A 109 -21.03 -26.81 -21.43
CA GLY A 109 -21.26 -28.24 -21.63
C GLY A 109 -20.44 -28.78 -22.80
N SER A 110 -19.92 -30.00 -22.69
CA SER A 110 -19.33 -30.69 -23.84
C SER A 110 -20.44 -30.88 -24.87
N ARG A 111 -20.15 -30.52 -26.13
CA ARG A 111 -20.87 -31.13 -27.25
C ARG A 111 -20.39 -32.56 -27.42
#